data_AF-A0A350LT77-F1
#
_entry.id   AF-A0A350LT77-F1
#
_cell.length_a   1.000
_cell.length_b   1.000
_cell.length_c   1.000
_cell.angle_alpha   90.00
_cell.angle_beta   90.00
_cell.angle_gamma   90.00
#
_symmetry.space_group_name_H-M   'P 1'
#
loop_
_entity.id
_entity.type
_entity.pdbx_description
1 polymer ?
#
loop_
_entity_poly.entity_id
_entity_poly.type
_entity_poly.pdbx_seq_one_letter_code
_entity_poly.pdbx_strand_id
1 'polypeptide(L)'
;RRIVSGKAELFDGIAQMVHPDHMLPLEDAGEIPDFEPVYPLTAGVTQRVMAKGVQSALTRLPDLAEWIDPGQKAQAGWPDWADAIRAVHRPQEARDLSPAHPARERLAY
;
A
#
# COMPACT_ATOMS: atom_id res chain seq x y z
N ARG A 1 -7.61 -14.00 -23.22
CA ARG A 1 -7.47 -14.57 -21.86
C ARG A 1 -7.28 -13.40 -20.90
N ARG A 2 -7.78 -13.47 -19.66
CA ARG A 2 -7.63 -12.41 -18.65
C ARG A 2 -7.15 -13.02 -17.33
N ILE A 3 -6.47 -12.23 -16.53
CA ILE A 3 -6.13 -12.55 -15.13
C ILE A 3 -7.22 -11.95 -14.26
N VAL A 4 -7.67 -12.71 -13.27
CA VAL A 4 -8.70 -12.31 -12.32
C VAL A 4 -8.18 -12.56 -10.91
N SER A 5 -8.22 -11.54 -10.07
CA SER A 5 -7.91 -11.64 -8.64
C SER A 5 -9.16 -11.36 -7.82
N GLY A 6 -9.32 -12.08 -6.72
CA GLY A 6 -10.40 -11.90 -5.77
C GLY A 6 -10.67 -13.17 -4.98
N LYS A 7 -11.66 -13.10 -4.09
CA LYS A 7 -12.08 -14.25 -3.28
C LYS A 7 -12.88 -15.24 -4.13
N ALA A 8 -12.36 -16.46 -4.27
CA ALA A 8 -13.12 -17.58 -4.81
C ALA A 8 -13.88 -18.29 -3.68
N GLU A 9 -15.17 -18.55 -3.90
CA GLU A 9 -16.05 -19.27 -2.99
C GLU A 9 -16.62 -20.51 -3.67
N LEU A 10 -16.81 -21.60 -2.92
CA LEU A 10 -17.37 -22.84 -3.44
C LEU A 10 -18.89 -22.85 -3.23
N PHE A 11 -19.65 -22.99 -4.32
CA PHE A 11 -21.11 -23.14 -4.27
C PHE A 11 -21.52 -24.30 -5.16
N ASP A 12 -22.26 -25.27 -4.61
CA ASP A 12 -22.61 -26.55 -5.26
C ASP A 12 -21.42 -27.28 -5.89
N GLY A 13 -20.25 -27.21 -5.24
CA GLY A 13 -19.02 -27.84 -5.72
C GLY A 13 -18.33 -27.10 -6.86
N ILE A 14 -18.80 -25.91 -7.24
CA ILE A 14 -18.22 -25.07 -8.30
C ILE A 14 -17.58 -23.84 -7.65
N ALA A 15 -16.33 -23.55 -7.98
CA ALA A 15 -15.65 -22.34 -7.55
C ALA A 15 -16.20 -21.12 -8.34
N GLN A 16 -16.64 -20.09 -7.63
CA GLN A 16 -17.22 -18.87 -8.18
C GLN A 16 -16.57 -17.65 -7.53
N MET A 17 -16.47 -16.54 -8.26
CA MET A 17 -15.95 -15.26 -7.77
C MET A 17 -16.94 -14.16 -8.14
N VAL A 18 -17.77 -13.75 -7.19
CA VAL A 18 -18.89 -12.81 -7.44
C VAL A 18 -18.39 -11.37 -7.61
N HIS A 19 -17.31 -11.01 -6.89
CA HIS A 19 -16.73 -9.67 -6.89
C HIS A 19 -15.21 -9.75 -7.07
N PRO A 20 -14.71 -9.77 -8.31
CA PRO A 20 -13.29 -9.66 -8.58
C PRO A 20 -12.73 -8.31 -8.13
N ASP A 21 -11.57 -8.35 -7.49
CA ASP A 21 -10.81 -7.16 -7.08
C ASP A 21 -10.05 -6.58 -8.28
N HIS A 22 -9.43 -7.45 -9.09
CA HIS A 22 -8.71 -7.10 -10.32
C HIS A 22 -9.14 -7.98 -11.50
N MET A 23 -9.22 -7.39 -12.70
CA MET A 23 -9.48 -8.11 -13.93
C MET A 23 -8.74 -7.47 -15.10
N LEU A 24 -7.58 -8.01 -15.45
CA LEU A 24 -6.65 -7.42 -16.42
C LEU A 24 -6.35 -8.37 -17.59
N PRO A 25 -5.91 -7.83 -18.75
CA PRO A 25 -5.23 -8.62 -19.78
C PRO A 25 -4.01 -9.37 -19.24
N LEU A 26 -3.50 -10.38 -19.96
CA LEU A 26 -2.35 -11.17 -19.50
C LEU A 26 -1.05 -10.36 -19.52
N GLU A 27 -0.93 -9.47 -20.51
CA GLU A 27 0.18 -8.55 -20.69
C GLU A 27 0.34 -7.56 -19.52
N ASP A 28 -0.74 -7.27 -18.80
CA ASP A 28 -0.78 -6.31 -17.70
C ASP A 28 -0.73 -7.01 -16.32
N ALA A 29 -0.34 -8.29 -16.28
CA ALA A 29 -0.29 -9.09 -15.05
C ALA A 29 0.49 -8.42 -13.92
N GLY A 30 1.59 -7.74 -14.26
CA GLY A 30 2.48 -7.06 -13.31
C GLY A 30 1.89 -5.81 -12.68
N GLU A 31 0.71 -5.35 -13.12
CA GLU A 31 0.02 -4.23 -12.48
C GLU A 31 -0.71 -4.64 -11.19
N ILE A 32 -0.98 -5.93 -10.98
CA ILE A 32 -1.54 -6.43 -9.72
C ILE A 32 -0.40 -6.47 -8.69
N PRO A 33 -0.43 -5.64 -7.64
CA PRO A 33 0.62 -5.64 -6.65
C PRO A 33 0.56 -6.90 -5.78
N ASP A 34 1.73 -7.42 -5.39
CA ASP A 34 1.82 -8.56 -4.46
C ASP A 34 1.29 -8.22 -3.06
N PHE A 35 1.33 -6.93 -2.69
CA PHE A 35 0.86 -6.41 -1.42
C PHE A 35 -0.04 -5.20 -1.63
N GLU A 36 -1.23 -5.25 -1.03
CA GLU A 36 -2.20 -4.16 -1.09
C GLU A 36 -2.46 -3.59 0.31
N PRO A 37 -2.39 -2.26 0.48
CA PRO A 37 -2.75 -1.64 1.75
C PRO A 37 -4.27 -1.72 1.97
N VAL A 38 -4.65 -2.15 3.17
CA VAL A 38 -6.05 -2.13 3.62
C VAL A 38 -6.29 -0.89 4.47
N TYR A 39 -7.23 -0.04 4.05
CA TYR A 39 -7.54 1.20 4.76
C TYR A 39 -8.83 1.03 5.57
N PRO A 40 -8.94 1.62 6.76
CA PRO A 40 -10.21 1.76 7.43
C PRO A 40 -11.19 2.56 6.56
N LEU A 41 -12.42 2.05 6.42
CA LEU A 41 -13.44 2.63 5.55
C LEU A 41 -14.61 3.18 6.36
N THR A 42 -15.36 4.09 5.74
CA THR A 42 -16.65 4.59 6.23
C THR A 42 -17.74 4.36 5.18
N ALA A 43 -19.01 4.54 5.56
CA ALA A 43 -20.14 4.33 4.68
C ALA A 43 -20.00 5.12 3.37
N GLY A 44 -20.15 4.43 2.24
CA GLY A 44 -20.02 5.02 0.90
C GLY A 44 -18.59 5.12 0.34
N VAL A 45 -17.56 4.71 1.10
CA VAL A 45 -16.16 4.69 0.63
C VAL A 45 -15.70 3.25 0.46
N THR A 46 -15.25 2.90 -0.75
CA THR A 46 -14.69 1.57 -1.04
C THR A 46 -13.16 1.59 -0.95
N GLN A 47 -12.54 0.42 -0.78
CA GLN A 47 -11.08 0.26 -0.83
C GLN A 47 -10.46 0.91 -2.07
N ARG A 48 -11.06 0.69 -3.25
CA ARG A 48 -10.58 1.26 -4.52
C ARG A 48 -10.65 2.80 -4.53
N VAL A 49 -11.72 3.40 -4.01
CA VAL A 49 -11.85 4.86 -3.93
C VAL A 49 -10.83 5.42 -2.93
N MET A 50 -10.67 4.78 -1.77
CA MET A 50 -9.71 5.21 -0.75
C MET A 50 -8.27 5.11 -1.25
N ALA A 51 -7.90 3.99 -1.89
CA ALA A 51 -6.57 3.80 -2.46
C ALA A 51 -6.24 4.87 -3.52
N LYS A 52 -7.18 5.20 -4.41
CA LYS A 52 -7.02 6.31 -5.36
C LYS A 52 -6.83 7.66 -4.66
N GLY A 53 -7.61 7.91 -3.61
CA GLY A 53 -7.48 9.12 -2.79
C GLY A 53 -6.10 9.24 -2.16
N VAL A 54 -5.61 8.18 -1.53
CA VAL A 54 -4.26 8.10 -0.96
C VAL A 54 -3.19 8.33 -2.03
N GLN A 55 -3.26 7.63 -3.15
CA GLN A 55 -2.31 7.83 -4.27
C GLN A 55 -2.29 9.28 -4.74
N SER A 56 -3.46 9.92 -4.89
CA SER A 56 -3.54 11.33 -5.25
C SER A 56 -3.04 12.28 -4.15
N ALA A 57 -3.10 11.89 -2.87
CA ALA A 57 -2.57 12.69 -1.78
C ALA A 57 -1.04 12.60 -1.73
N LEU A 58 -0.48 11.40 -1.97
CA LEU A 58 0.96 11.16 -1.97
C LEU A 58 1.71 11.94 -3.06
N THR A 59 1.05 12.30 -4.17
CA THR A 59 1.64 13.18 -5.21
C THR A 59 1.72 14.64 -4.79
N ARG A 60 1.04 15.02 -3.70
CA ARG A 60 0.97 16.39 -3.19
C ARG A 60 1.72 16.56 -1.87
N LEU A 61 2.54 15.58 -1.48
CA LEU A 61 3.38 15.72 -0.29
C LEU A 61 4.30 16.94 -0.46
N PRO A 62 4.30 17.89 0.51
CA PRO A 62 5.21 19.01 0.47
C PRO A 62 6.65 18.54 0.60
N ASP A 63 7.57 19.31 0.02
CA ASP A 63 8.99 19.16 0.32
C ASP A 63 9.27 19.89 1.64
N LEU A 64 9.42 19.10 2.71
CA LEU A 64 9.66 19.61 4.06
C LEU A 64 11.13 19.36 4.41
N ALA A 65 11.78 20.40 4.94
CA ALA A 65 13.07 20.23 5.57
C ALA A 65 12.95 19.20 6.70
N GLU A 66 13.95 18.32 6.79
CA GLU A 66 13.99 17.32 7.84
C GLU A 66 14.13 18.01 9.21
N TRP A 67 13.22 17.69 10.13
CA TRP A 67 13.13 18.34 11.45
C TRP A 67 13.71 17.49 12.58
N ILE A 68 13.94 16.20 12.34
CA ILE A 68 14.50 15.27 13.33
C ILE A 68 16.01 15.41 13.42
N ASP A 69 16.60 14.87 14.49
CA ASP A 69 18.05 14.92 14.69
C ASP A 69 18.80 14.24 13.52
N PRO A 70 19.72 14.94 12.84
CA PRO A 70 20.41 14.38 11.67
C PRO A 70 21.36 13.24 12.04
N GLY A 71 21.93 13.24 13.25
CA GLY A 71 22.79 12.16 13.73
C GLY A 71 22.02 10.87 13.96
N GLN A 72 20.87 10.96 14.62
CA GLN A 72 19.96 9.83 14.86
C GLN A 72 19.42 9.26 13.55
N LYS A 73 18.98 10.12 12.63
CA LYS A 73 18.50 9.70 11.31
C LYS A 73 19.57 8.94 10.53
N ALA A 74 20.80 9.46 10.52
CA ALA A 74 21.93 8.83 9.84
C ALA A 74 22.31 7.48 10.49
N GLN A 75 22.34 7.44 11.83
CA GLN A 75 22.68 6.22 12.58
C GLN A 75 21.67 5.09 12.35
N ALA A 76 20.38 5.41 12.31
CA ALA A 76 19.31 4.42 12.13
C ALA A 76 19.00 4.09 10.65
N GLY A 77 19.62 4.81 9.70
CA GLY A 77 19.38 4.61 8.26
C GLY A 77 17.94 4.96 7.85
N TRP A 78 17.35 5.95 8.53
CA TRP A 78 15.96 6.33 8.29
C TRP A 78 15.81 7.17 7.01
N PRO A 79 14.75 6.94 6.22
CA PRO A 79 14.47 7.74 5.02
C PRO A 79 14.01 9.17 5.37
N ASP A 80 13.99 10.04 4.36
CA ASP A 80 13.36 11.36 4.46
C ASP A 80 11.85 11.23 4.73
N TRP A 81 11.25 12.27 5.30
CA TRP A 81 9.82 12.28 5.63
C TRP A 81 8.91 11.78 4.51
N ALA A 82 9.04 12.40 3.33
CA ALA A 82 8.14 12.13 2.22
C ALA A 82 8.31 10.68 1.72
N ASP A 83 9.53 10.17 1.76
CA ASP A 83 9.84 8.80 1.36
C ASP A 83 9.33 7.78 2.38
N ALA A 84 9.43 8.09 3.67
CA ALA A 84 8.85 7.29 4.73
C ALA A 84 7.33 7.17 4.57
N ILE A 85 6.65 8.30 4.33
CA ILE A 85 5.19 8.33 4.07
C ILE A 85 4.86 7.47 2.85
N ARG A 86 5.58 7.62 1.73
CA ARG A 86 5.32 6.81 0.52
C ARG A 86 5.52 5.33 0.79
N ALA A 87 6.58 4.95 1.51
CA ALA A 87 6.92 3.57 1.80
C ALA A 87 5.84 2.88 2.64
N VAL A 88 5.32 3.52 3.70
CA VAL A 88 4.28 2.89 4.55
C VAL A 88 2.96 2.68 3.83
N HIS A 89 2.69 3.43 2.76
CA HIS A 89 1.51 3.25 1.89
C HIS A 89 1.75 2.28 0.71
N ARG A 90 2.99 1.81 0.50
CA ARG A 90 3.37 0.89 -0.59
C ARG A 90 4.26 -0.26 -0.09
N PRO A 91 3.80 -1.09 0.87
CA PRO A 91 4.56 -2.26 1.28
C PRO A 91 4.81 -3.17 0.07
N GLN A 92 6.00 -3.75 0.00
CA GLN A 92 6.43 -4.71 -1.02
C GLN A 92 6.64 -6.11 -0.42
N GLU A 93 6.72 -6.21 0.91
CA GLU A 93 6.94 -7.46 1.62
C GLU A 93 6.48 -7.39 3.08
N ALA A 94 6.37 -8.56 3.74
CA ALA A 94 5.86 -8.65 5.11
C ALA A 94 6.69 -7.84 6.13
N ARG A 95 8.01 -7.72 5.94
CA ARG A 95 8.87 -6.94 6.85
C ARG A 95 8.57 -5.45 6.83
N ASP A 96 7.98 -4.92 5.76
CA ASP A 96 7.60 -3.51 5.65
C ASP A 96 6.46 -3.13 6.59
N LEU A 97 5.74 -4.12 7.10
CA LEU A 97 4.65 -3.95 8.06
C LEU A 97 5.16 -3.93 9.51
N SER A 98 6.41 -4.32 9.75
CA SER A 98 7.01 -4.34 11.09
C SER A 98 7.05 -2.93 11.69
N PRO A 99 6.67 -2.73 12.96
CA PRO A 99 6.88 -1.46 13.65
C PRO A 99 8.34 -0.99 13.63
N ALA A 100 9.30 -1.92 13.59
CA ALA A 100 10.73 -1.65 13.50
C ALA A 100 11.24 -1.38 12.07
N HIS A 101 10.35 -1.30 11.08
CA HIS A 101 10.75 -0.92 9.73
C HIS A 101 11.21 0.56 9.72
N PRO A 102 12.35 0.92 9.10
CA PRO A 102 12.91 2.26 9.16
C PRO A 102 11.94 3.38 8.81
N ALA A 103 11.07 3.17 7.80
CA ALA A 103 10.05 4.15 7.43
C ALA A 103 8.99 4.36 8.52
N ARG A 104 8.65 3.34 9.31
CA ARG A 104 7.65 3.44 10.39
C ARG A 104 8.27 4.05 11.64
N GLU A 105 9.49 3.66 11.99
CA GLU A 105 10.25 4.26 13.08
C GLU A 105 10.46 5.76 12.86
N ARG A 106 10.88 6.16 11.64
CA ARG A 106 11.05 7.57 11.28
C ARG A 106 9.77 8.39 11.37
N LEU A 107 8.60 7.77 11.19
CA LEU A 107 7.31 8.45 11.34
C LEU A 107 6.81 8.50 12.79
N ALA A 108 7.39 7.69 13.68
CA ALA A 108 7.04 7.63 15.10
C ALA A 108 7.98 8.47 15.98
N TYR A 109 9.17 8.81 15.49
CA TYR A 109 10.14 9.70 16.14
C TYR A 109 9.74 11.18 16.02
#